data_AF-A0A257WRM0-F1
#
_entry.id   AF-A0A257WRM0-F1
#
_cell.length_a   1.000
_cell.length_b   1.000
_cell.length_c   1.000
_cell.angle_alpha   90.00
_cell.angle_beta   90.00
_cell.angle_gamma   90.00
#
_symmetry.space_group_name_H-M   'P 1'
#
loop_
_entity.id
_entity.type
_entity.pdbx_description
1 polymer ?
#
loop_
_entity_poly.entity_id
_entity_poly.type
_entity_poly.pdbx_seq_one_letter_code
_entity_poly.pdbx_strand_id
1 'polypeptide(L)'
;MRFFAPLKNEVVRDAKADNGVIYRSWRFKPGQKVRLLLPVQKLTKQVVVPAEAVVSEGPDAYVFRVNGKLMERVPVIVEHRDPRFVVLRNDGSVFPGDEIAMNQAYQISLALKKQQGSGVDMHAGHNH
;
A
#
# COMPACT_ATOMS: atom_id res chain seq x y z
N MET A 1 -25.01 -12.49 10.14
CA MET A 1 -25.38 -12.18 8.74
C MET A 1 -24.60 -13.12 7.82
N ARG A 2 -25.26 -13.86 6.94
CA ARG A 2 -24.61 -14.67 5.90
C ARG A 2 -24.88 -14.00 4.56
N PHE A 3 -23.86 -13.80 3.74
CA PHE A 3 -24.02 -13.28 2.38
C PHE A 3 -23.46 -14.28 1.38
N PHE A 4 -24.05 -14.31 0.19
CA PHE A 4 -23.60 -15.14 -0.91
C PHE A 4 -23.17 -14.22 -2.06
N ALA A 5 -21.98 -14.47 -2.62
CA ALA A 5 -21.47 -13.74 -3.77
C ALA A 5 -21.32 -14.70 -4.95
N PRO A 6 -22.15 -14.62 -6.00
CA PRO A 6 -22.00 -15.47 -7.17
C PRO A 6 -20.71 -15.12 -7.92
N LEU A 7 -19.85 -16.11 -8.14
CA LEU A 7 -18.65 -15.95 -8.96
C LEU A 7 -18.93 -16.50 -10.36
N LYS A 8 -18.86 -15.63 -11.37
CA LYS A 8 -18.89 -16.08 -12.76
C LYS A 8 -17.64 -16.91 -13.02
N ASN A 9 -17.83 -18.20 -13.32
CA ASN A 9 -16.75 -19.10 -13.63
C ASN A 9 -16.58 -19.23 -15.14
N GLU A 10 -15.36 -19.51 -15.58
CA GLU A 10 -15.04 -19.67 -16.99
C GLU A 10 -14.04 -20.81 -17.19
N VAL A 11 -14.08 -21.40 -18.38
CA VAL A 11 -13.12 -22.42 -18.79
C VAL A 11 -11.85 -21.72 -19.22
N VAL A 12 -10.73 -22.02 -18.54
CA VAL A 12 -9.42 -21.47 -18.88
C VAL A 12 -8.69 -22.33 -19.91
N ARG A 13 -9.01 -23.63 -19.97
CA ARG A 13 -8.41 -24.58 -20.91
C ARG A 13 -9.27 -25.83 -21.05
N ASP A 14 -9.42 -26.30 -22.29
CA ASP A 14 -9.86 -27.66 -22.60
C ASP A 14 -8.67 -28.43 -23.22
N ALA A 15 -8.49 -29.68 -22.82
CA ALA A 15 -7.50 -30.59 -23.40
C ALA A 15 -8.19 -31.88 -23.84
N LYS A 16 -8.08 -32.23 -25.12
CA LYS A 16 -8.62 -33.49 -25.65
C LYS A 16 -7.55 -34.57 -25.53
N ALA A 17 -7.87 -35.66 -24.85
CA ALA A 17 -7.01 -36.84 -24.79
C ALA A 17 -7.25 -37.74 -26.02
N ASP A 18 -6.30 -38.65 -26.28
CA ASP A 18 -6.32 -39.55 -27.44
C ASP A 18 -7.54 -40.46 -27.48
N ASN A 19 -8.15 -40.74 -26.32
CA ASN A 19 -9.40 -41.48 -26.17
C ASN A 19 -10.67 -40.64 -26.42
N GLY A 20 -10.53 -39.38 -26.84
CA GLY A 20 -11.64 -38.47 -27.12
C GLY A 20 -12.20 -37.72 -25.91
N VAL A 21 -11.74 -38.00 -24.69
CA VAL A 21 -12.19 -37.31 -23.46
C VAL A 21 -11.67 -35.87 -23.44
N ILE A 22 -12.54 -34.93 -23.05
CA ILE A 22 -12.18 -33.52 -22.87
C ILE A 22 -11.97 -33.24 -21.39
N TYR A 23 -10.73 -32.90 -21.02
CA TYR A 23 -10.36 -32.43 -19.70
C TYR A 23 -10.50 -30.91 -19.63
N ARG A 24 -11.47 -30.45 -18.83
CA ARG A 24 -11.80 -29.04 -18.65
C ARG A 24 -11.19 -28.46 -17.39
N SER A 25 -10.40 -27.40 -17.56
CA SER A 25 -9.84 -26.60 -16.47
C SER A 25 -10.68 -25.34 -16.26
N TRP A 26 -11.25 -25.22 -15.07
CA TRP A 26 -12.03 -24.06 -14.63
C TRP A 26 -11.14 -23.01 -13.96
N ARG A 27 -11.50 -21.72 -14.10
CA ARG A 27 -10.82 -20.60 -13.45
C ARG A 27 -10.91 -20.68 -11.93
N PHE A 28 -12.12 -20.96 -11.43
CA PHE A 28 -12.37 -21.19 -10.01
C PHE A 28 -12.71 -22.66 -9.79
N LYS A 29 -11.98 -23.30 -8.88
CA LYS A 29 -12.19 -24.70 -8.50
C LYS A 29 -12.82 -24.80 -7.11
N PRO A 30 -13.75 -25.74 -6.87
CA PRO A 30 -14.27 -26.00 -5.53
C PRO A 30 -13.15 -26.19 -4.50
N GLY A 31 -13.28 -25.58 -3.33
CA GLY A 31 -12.29 -25.66 -2.25
C GLY A 31 -11.10 -24.69 -2.36
N GLN A 32 -10.95 -23.94 -3.46
CA GLN A 32 -9.93 -22.89 -3.51
C GLN A 32 -10.28 -21.73 -2.57
N LYS A 33 -9.28 -21.28 -1.80
CA LYS A 33 -9.39 -20.06 -0.99
C LYS A 33 -9.33 -18.83 -1.89
N VAL A 34 -10.24 -17.88 -1.66
CA VAL A 34 -10.29 -16.60 -2.37
C VAL A 34 -10.27 -15.44 -1.37
N ARG A 35 -9.78 -14.28 -1.80
CA ARG A 35 -9.95 -13.01 -1.09
C ARG A 35 -10.94 -12.14 -1.86
N LEU A 36 -12.03 -11.76 -1.21
CA LEU A 36 -13.03 -10.86 -1.76
C LEU A 36 -12.87 -9.47 -1.12
N LEU A 37 -12.74 -8.43 -1.95
CA LEU A 37 -12.88 -7.06 -1.47
C LEU A 37 -14.37 -6.70 -1.53
N LEU A 38 -14.98 -6.48 -0.36
CA LEU A 38 -16.36 -6.06 -0.24
C LEU A 38 -16.42 -4.59 0.19
N PRO A 39 -16.87 -3.67 -0.67
CA PRO A 39 -17.06 -2.27 -0.29
C PRO A 39 -18.23 -2.19 0.70
N VAL A 40 -17.94 -1.79 1.94
CA VAL A 40 -18.97 -1.64 2.99
C VAL A 40 -19.39 -0.19 3.21
N GLN A 41 -18.59 0.76 2.73
CA GLN A 41 -18.81 2.19 2.93
C GLN A 41 -18.23 2.97 1.76
N LYS A 42 -18.86 4.10 1.43
CA LYS A 42 -18.32 5.11 0.51
C LYS A 42 -17.86 6.33 1.30
N LEU A 43 -16.58 6.63 1.24
CA LEU A 43 -16.02 7.88 1.74
C LEU A 43 -15.94 8.88 0.58
N THR A 44 -16.42 10.11 0.78
CA THR A 44 -16.43 11.14 -0.27
C THR A 44 -15.36 12.18 -0.02
N LYS A 45 -14.80 12.75 -1.10
CA LYS A 45 -13.79 13.82 -1.06
C LYS A 45 -12.51 13.48 -0.28
N GLN A 46 -12.12 12.20 -0.24
CA GLN A 46 -10.89 11.77 0.43
C GLN A 46 -9.71 11.63 -0.53
N VAL A 47 -8.50 11.67 0.03
CA VAL A 47 -7.27 11.36 -0.69
C VAL A 47 -6.95 9.87 -0.48
N VAL A 48 -6.78 9.12 -1.58
CA VAL A 48 -6.48 7.68 -1.51
C VAL A 48 -5.11 7.43 -2.11
N VAL A 49 -4.25 6.77 -1.34
CA VAL A 49 -2.87 6.47 -1.72
C VAL A 49 -2.55 4.99 -1.51
N PRO A 50 -1.52 4.43 -2.17
CA PRO A 50 -1.04 3.08 -1.85
C PRO A 50 -0.65 2.96 -0.38
N ALA A 51 -0.86 1.80 0.23
CA ALA A 51 -0.54 1.58 1.64
C ALA A 51 0.96 1.77 1.95
N GLU A 52 1.83 1.56 0.97
CA GLU A 52 3.29 1.75 1.06
C GLU A 52 3.74 3.22 0.97
N ALA A 53 2.86 4.13 0.57
CA ALA A 53 3.13 5.57 0.52
C ALA A 53 3.08 6.21 1.91
N VAL A 54 2.44 5.55 2.87
CA VAL A 54 2.17 6.08 4.22
C VAL A 54 3.01 5.35 5.25
N VAL A 55 3.88 6.09 5.92
CA VAL A 55 4.62 5.61 7.09
C VAL A 55 3.80 5.85 8.34
N SER A 56 3.79 4.88 9.25
CA SER A 56 3.18 5.00 10.57
C SER A 56 4.24 4.79 11.64
N GLU A 57 4.37 5.74 12.56
CA GLU A 57 5.30 5.71 13.69
C GLU A 57 4.57 6.09 14.97
N GLY A 58 4.30 5.10 15.81
CA GLY A 58 3.45 5.30 16.99
C GLY A 58 2.07 5.84 16.58
N PRO A 59 1.61 6.96 17.16
CA PRO A 59 0.33 7.57 16.81
C PRO A 59 0.37 8.37 15.50
N ASP A 60 1.57 8.65 14.97
CA ASP A 60 1.74 9.56 13.84
C ASP A 60 1.72 8.80 12.51
N ALA A 61 1.13 9.43 11.50
CA ALA A 61 1.21 8.98 10.12
C ALA A 61 1.70 10.13 9.23
N TYR A 62 2.50 9.80 8.21
CA TYR A 62 3.04 10.79 7.29
C TYR A 62 3.34 10.18 5.92
N VAL A 63 3.36 11.04 4.92
CA VAL A 63 3.81 10.74 3.55
C VAL A 63 5.08 11.54 3.23
N PHE A 64 5.76 11.18 2.16
CA PHE A 64 6.87 11.97 1.62
C PHE A 64 6.44 12.67 0.36
N ARG A 65 6.42 14.00 0.38
CA ARG A 65 6.13 14.84 -0.79
C ARG A 65 7.43 15.29 -1.44
N VAL A 66 7.48 15.25 -2.77
CA VAL A 66 8.59 15.77 -3.56
C VAL A 66 8.50 17.29 -3.58
N ASN A 67 9.56 17.95 -3.14
CA ASN A 67 9.72 19.39 -3.21
C ASN A 67 11.08 19.69 -3.87
N GLY A 68 11.05 19.85 -5.19
CA GLY A 68 12.26 19.99 -6.00
C GLY A 68 13.15 18.74 -5.92
N LYS A 69 14.31 18.87 -5.28
CA LYS A 69 15.27 17.76 -5.09
C LYS A 69 15.14 17.07 -3.72
N LEU A 70 14.27 17.59 -2.85
CA LEU A 70 14.12 17.10 -1.49
C LEU A 70 12.81 16.33 -1.36
N MET A 71 12.79 15.39 -0.42
CA MET A 71 11.56 14.74 0.03
C MET A 71 11.21 15.28 1.42
N GLU A 72 10.07 15.94 1.50
CA GLU A 72 9.54 16.53 2.71
C GLU A 72 8.60 15.54 3.42
N ARG A 73 8.75 15.39 4.73
CA ARG A 73 7.82 14.62 5.57
C ARG A 73 6.56 15.47 5.81
N VAL A 74 5.42 15.00 5.31
CA VAL A 74 4.11 15.67 5.48
C VAL A 74 3.22 14.85 6.41
N PRO A 75 2.78 15.38 7.56
CA PRO A 75 1.88 14.68 8.47
C PRO A 75 0.49 14.53 7.83
N VAL A 76 -0.13 13.36 8.02
CA VAL A 76 -1.46 13.04 7.48
C VAL A 76 -2.31 12.31 8.50
N ILE A 77 -3.62 12.45 8.39
CA ILE A 77 -4.58 11.72 9.22
C ILE A 77 -5.13 10.53 8.43
N VAL A 78 -4.99 9.33 8.97
CA VAL A 78 -5.51 8.09 8.36
C VAL A 78 -6.93 7.83 8.83
N GLU A 79 -7.87 7.85 7.89
CA GLU A 79 -9.29 7.52 8.12
C GLU A 79 -9.56 6.03 7.94
N HIS A 80 -8.88 5.41 6.99
CA HIS A 80 -8.99 3.98 6.73
C HIS A 80 -7.67 3.43 6.18
N ARG A 81 -7.33 2.19 6.54
CA ARG A 81 -6.17 1.48 5.99
C ARG A 81 -6.56 0.04 5.71
N ASP A 82 -6.26 -0.41 4.50
CA ASP A 82 -6.24 -1.81 4.11
C ASP A 82 -4.85 -2.19 3.55
N PRO A 83 -4.58 -3.46 3.23
CA PRO A 83 -3.26 -3.87 2.74
C PRO A 83 -2.84 -3.26 1.39
N ARG A 84 -3.77 -2.69 0.63
CA ARG A 84 -3.53 -2.10 -0.69
C ARG A 84 -3.51 -0.57 -0.65
N PHE A 85 -4.44 0.02 0.11
CA PHE A 85 -4.69 1.45 0.09
C PHE A 85 -4.87 2.03 1.48
N VAL A 86 -4.54 3.31 1.60
CA VAL A 86 -4.82 4.13 2.76
C VAL A 86 -5.68 5.31 2.30
N VAL A 87 -6.76 5.55 3.04
CA VAL A 87 -7.61 6.71 2.87
C VAL A 87 -7.17 7.75 3.89
N LEU A 88 -6.67 8.86 3.37
CA LEU A 88 -6.24 10.01 4.13
C LEU A 88 -7.39 11.01 4.21
N ARG A 89 -7.53 11.64 5.37
CA ARG A 89 -8.41 12.79 5.53
C ARG A 89 -7.97 13.88 4.58
N ASN A 90 -8.91 14.44 3.84
CA ASN A 90 -8.67 15.63 3.04
C ASN A 90 -8.77 16.90 3.91
N ASP A 91 -7.72 17.18 4.67
CA ASP A 91 -7.58 18.35 5.55
C ASP A 91 -6.66 19.44 4.97
N GLY A 92 -6.23 19.27 3.71
CA GLY A 92 -5.29 20.17 3.03
C GLY A 92 -3.81 19.85 3.28
N SER A 93 -3.48 18.73 3.94
CA SER A 93 -2.09 18.25 4.05
C SER A 93 -1.53 17.76 2.70
N VAL A 94 -2.36 17.11 1.88
CA VAL A 94 -2.01 16.58 0.56
C VAL A 94 -3.09 16.95 -0.45
N PHE A 95 -2.70 17.49 -1.60
CA PHE A 95 -3.62 17.92 -2.65
C PHE A 95 -3.49 17.07 -3.93
N PRO A 96 -4.57 16.96 -4.74
CA PRO A 96 -4.45 16.52 -6.12
C PRO A 96 -3.45 17.41 -6.87
N GLY A 97 -2.35 16.81 -7.33
CA GLY A 97 -1.22 17.52 -7.96
C GLY A 97 0.07 17.46 -7.16
N ASP A 98 0.01 17.13 -5.86
CA ASP A 98 1.22 16.84 -5.09
C ASP A 98 1.88 15.56 -5.60
N GLU A 99 3.18 15.64 -5.88
CA GLU A 99 4.00 14.46 -6.13
C GLU A 99 4.43 13.86 -4.81
N ILE A 100 4.02 12.62 -4.53
CA ILE A 100 4.39 11.89 -3.32
C ILE A 100 5.09 10.57 -3.66
N ALA A 101 5.90 10.08 -2.72
CA ALA A 101 6.47 8.74 -2.81
C ALA A 101 5.35 7.68 -2.73
N MET A 102 5.12 6.97 -3.84
CA MET A 102 4.04 5.98 -3.95
C MET A 102 4.39 4.62 -3.34
N ASN A 103 5.67 4.39 -3.04
CA ASN A 103 6.19 3.17 -2.45
C ASN A 103 7.42 3.48 -1.58
N GLN A 104 7.88 2.47 -0.84
CA GLN A 104 9.13 2.54 -0.07
C GLN A 104 9.25 3.75 0.88
N ALA A 105 8.13 4.36 1.29
CA ALA A 105 8.13 5.53 2.16
C ALA A 105 8.84 5.24 3.49
N TYR A 106 8.72 4.01 3.99
CA TYR A 106 9.45 3.56 5.18
C TYR A 106 10.97 3.60 5.00
N GLN A 107 11.48 3.22 3.83
CA GLN A 107 12.92 3.27 3.55
C GLN A 107 13.44 4.71 3.47
N ILE A 108 12.65 5.62 2.89
CA ILE A 108 12.95 7.05 2.88
C ILE A 108 13.06 7.58 4.31
N SER A 109 12.12 7.21 5.20
CA SER A 109 12.18 7.58 6.62
C SER A 109 13.46 7.10 7.29
N LEU A 110 13.85 5.83 7.09
CA LEU A 110 15.09 5.28 7.64
C LEU A 110 16.34 6.00 7.12
N ALA A 111 16.38 6.31 5.82
CA ALA A 111 17.50 7.03 5.21
C ALA A 111 17.65 8.44 5.79
N LEU A 112 16.54 9.18 5.92
CA LEU A 112 16.54 10.53 6.50
C LEU A 112 16.92 10.52 7.98
N LYS A 113 16.45 9.53 8.75
CA LYS A 113 16.86 9.35 10.16
C LYS A 113 18.36 9.07 10.29
N LYS A 114 18.93 8.22 9.43
CA LYS A 114 20.38 7.97 9.42
C LYS A 114 21.17 9.23 9.10
N GLN A 115 20.72 10.03 8.14
CA GLN A 115 21.37 11.30 7.78
C GLN A 115 21.28 12.34 8.92
N GLN A 116 20.18 12.37 9.68
CA GLN A 116 20.04 13.23 10.85
C GLN A 116 20.89 12.74 12.03
N GLY A 117 21.08 11.42 12.17
CA GLY A 117 21.91 10.81 13.21
C GLY A 117 23.42 10.88 12.96
N SER A 118 23.87 11.21 11.74
CA SER A 118 25.30 11.33 11.40
C SER A 118 25.91 12.71 11.70
N GLY A 119 25.19 13.59 12.41
CA GLY A 119 25.63 14.96 12.73
C GLY A 119 26.35 15.14 14.07
N VAL A 120 26.59 14.07 14.84
CA VAL A 120 27.45 14.14 16.04
C VAL A 120 28.85 13.66 15.64
N ASP A 121 29.66 14.61 15.19
CA ASP A 121 31.09 14.41 15.00
C ASP A 121 31.76 14.29 16.38
N MET A 122 31.96 13.06 16.87
CA MET A 122 32.73 12.78 18.09
C MET A 122 34.23 12.81 17.77
N HIS A 123 34.75 13.96 17.34
CA HIS A 123 36.19 14.20 17.33
C HIS A 123 36.65 14.63 18.73
N ALA A 124 37.00 13.64 19.55
CA ALA A 124 37.96 13.76 20.66
C ALA A 124 38.43 12.32 20.96
N GLY A 125 39.53 11.84 20.38
CA GLY A 125 40.87 12.35 20.61
C GLY A 125 41.61 11.26 21.37
N HIS A 126 42.54 10.58 20.69
CA HIS A 126 43.52 9.73 21.35
C HIS A 126 44.23 10.55 22.43
N ASN A 127 44.33 9.98 23.64
CA ASN A 127 45.48 10.22 24.48
C ASN A 127 45.88 8.90 25.12
N HIS A 128 47.20 8.74 25.20
CA HIS A 128 47.95 7.54 25.61
C HIS A 128 47.55 6.96 26.96
#